data_AF-A0A934TVU8-F1
#
_entry.id   AF-A0A934TVU8-F1
#
_cell.length_a   1.000
_cell.length_b   1.000
_cell.length_c   1.000
_cell.angle_alpha   90.00
_cell.angle_beta   90.00
_cell.angle_gamma   90.00
#
_symmetry.space_group_name_H-M   'P 1'
#
loop_
_entity.id
_entity.type
_entity.pdbx_description
1 polymer ?
#
loop_
_entity_poly.entity_id
_entity_poly.type
_entity_poly.pdbx_seq_one_letter_code
_entity_poly.pdbx_strand_id
1 'polypeptide(L)'
;MSHYDAPFEIHVHGDVPLRNGVNYAQLQEALKPLWTYAGAKSLADGAESAYEEEPGIKFDAQERLLTMCWTVAGDLDFRQQLDDMCMALNDLAEEGAAIEVTFYDAEFDEEEADPEEESRDDFLMLFVGPTPAAIMQVQRDLLVQDVVNLMERHFDASELDGVVAEIDKLFSERFDKLVSSLELGKPPRGSGGPGGHGGGRRPRHLH
;
A
#
# COMPACT_ATOMS: atom_id res chain seq x y z
N MET A 1 -23.36 0.61 -26.85
CA MET A 1 -23.71 1.95 -26.32
C MET A 1 -23.54 1.86 -24.81
N SER A 2 -22.44 2.26 -24.19
CA SER A 2 -21.19 2.91 -24.56
C SER A 2 -20.11 2.17 -23.77
N HIS A 3 -19.07 1.64 -24.42
CA HIS A 3 -17.80 1.49 -23.72
C HIS A 3 -17.41 2.94 -23.40
N TYR A 4 -17.60 3.34 -22.14
CA TYR A 4 -16.83 4.44 -21.60
C TYR A 4 -15.39 3.95 -21.71
N ASP A 5 -14.61 4.52 -22.63
CA ASP A 5 -13.18 4.24 -22.67
C ASP A 5 -12.65 4.58 -21.28
N ALA A 6 -12.04 3.59 -20.63
CA ALA A 6 -11.42 3.81 -19.34
C ALA A 6 -10.19 4.69 -19.62
N PRO A 7 -10.10 5.89 -19.01
CA PRO A 7 -9.14 6.89 -19.45
C PRO A 7 -7.69 6.54 -19.12
N PHE A 8 -7.46 5.55 -18.23
CA PHE A 8 -6.12 5.15 -17.84
C PHE A 8 -5.83 3.69 -18.11
N GLU A 9 -4.60 3.45 -18.54
CA GLU A 9 -3.94 2.17 -18.39
C GLU A 9 -3.14 2.18 -17.08
N ILE A 10 -3.50 1.29 -16.15
CA ILE A 10 -2.98 1.31 -14.78
C ILE A 10 -2.08 0.11 -14.56
N HIS A 11 -0.82 0.37 -14.24
CA HIS A 11 0.20 -0.63 -13.95
C HIS A 11 0.37 -0.76 -12.44
N VAL A 12 0.33 -1.98 -11.92
CA VAL A 12 0.51 -2.28 -10.48
C VAL A 12 1.66 -3.27 -10.32
N HIS A 13 2.76 -2.78 -9.75
CA HIS A 13 4.01 -3.51 -9.59
C HIS A 13 4.40 -3.64 -8.12
N GLY A 14 4.74 -4.84 -7.66
CA GLY A 14 5.27 -5.01 -6.33
C GLY A 14 5.37 -6.45 -5.87
N ASP A 15 6.28 -6.67 -4.94
CA ASP A 15 6.50 -7.96 -4.28
C ASP A 15 6.20 -7.80 -2.79
N VAL A 16 5.23 -8.58 -2.29
CA VAL A 16 4.81 -8.55 -0.88
C VAL A 16 5.13 -9.89 -0.24
N PRO A 17 6.16 -9.96 0.62
CA PRO A 17 6.43 -11.14 1.44
C PRO A 17 5.28 -11.41 2.41
N LEU A 18 4.83 -12.66 2.48
CA LEU A 18 3.63 -13.06 3.21
C LEU A 18 3.97 -13.88 4.44
N ARG A 19 3.19 -13.67 5.50
CA ARG A 19 3.33 -14.43 6.74
C ARG A 19 3.15 -15.93 6.49
N ASN A 20 3.81 -16.72 7.34
CA ASN A 20 3.60 -18.16 7.34
C ASN A 20 2.12 -18.52 7.53
N GLY A 21 1.62 -19.42 6.70
CA GLY A 21 0.24 -19.91 6.77
C GLY A 21 -0.79 -19.09 6.00
N VAL A 22 -0.39 -17.96 5.38
CA VAL A 22 -1.24 -17.26 4.41
C VAL A 22 -1.56 -18.22 3.26
N ASN A 23 -2.84 -18.35 2.95
CA ASN A 23 -3.32 -19.20 1.87
C ASN A 23 -4.04 -18.39 0.79
N TYR A 24 -4.29 -19.06 -0.35
CA TYR A 24 -4.93 -18.44 -1.51
C TYR A 24 -6.30 -17.82 -1.19
N ALA A 25 -7.10 -18.40 -0.30
CA ALA A 25 -8.42 -17.85 0.03
C ALA A 25 -8.32 -16.52 0.77
N GLN A 26 -7.31 -16.36 1.64
CA GLN A 26 -7.05 -15.09 2.32
C GLN A 26 -6.57 -14.02 1.33
N LEU A 27 -5.68 -14.38 0.40
CA LEU A 27 -5.24 -13.46 -0.65
C LEU A 27 -6.37 -13.08 -1.60
N GLN A 28 -7.21 -14.03 -1.98
CA GLN A 28 -8.37 -13.75 -2.83
C GLN A 28 -9.32 -12.72 -2.19
N GLU A 29 -9.53 -12.79 -0.87
CA GLU A 29 -10.34 -11.79 -0.17
C GLU A 29 -9.60 -10.45 -0.04
N ALA A 30 -8.30 -10.47 0.25
CA ALA A 30 -7.50 -9.24 0.38
C ALA A 30 -7.38 -8.47 -0.96
N LEU A 31 -7.30 -9.18 -2.08
CA LEU A 31 -7.17 -8.62 -3.43
C LEU A 31 -8.53 -8.41 -4.12
N LYS A 32 -9.63 -8.61 -3.40
CA LYS A 32 -10.99 -8.44 -3.90
C LYS A 32 -11.29 -7.08 -4.53
N PRO A 33 -10.84 -5.95 -3.97
CA PRO A 33 -11.01 -4.65 -4.60
C PRO A 33 -10.48 -4.64 -6.04
N LEU A 34 -9.32 -5.25 -6.29
CA LEU A 34 -8.69 -5.25 -7.63
C LEU A 34 -9.47 -6.09 -8.64
N TRP A 35 -9.67 -7.37 -8.36
CA TRP A 35 -10.29 -8.26 -9.35
C TRP A 35 -11.79 -7.95 -9.54
N THR A 36 -12.46 -7.40 -8.53
CA THR A 36 -13.84 -6.93 -8.70
C THR A 36 -13.89 -5.69 -9.60
N TYR A 37 -12.93 -4.77 -9.44
CA TYR A 37 -12.81 -3.59 -10.29
C TYR A 37 -12.60 -3.98 -11.76
N ALA A 38 -11.75 -4.97 -12.01
CA ALA A 38 -11.55 -5.54 -13.34
C ALA A 38 -12.78 -6.32 -13.90
N GLY A 39 -13.88 -6.39 -13.15
CA GLY A 39 -15.10 -7.10 -13.56
C GLY A 39 -15.03 -8.62 -13.46
N ALA A 40 -13.98 -9.16 -12.83
CA ALA A 40 -13.78 -10.59 -12.65
C ALA A 40 -14.60 -11.13 -11.46
N LYS A 41 -14.78 -12.46 -11.43
CA LYS A 41 -15.56 -13.15 -10.38
C LYS A 41 -14.71 -13.76 -9.28
N SER A 42 -13.40 -13.79 -9.47
CA SER A 42 -12.43 -14.39 -8.55
C SER A 42 -11.03 -13.87 -8.85
N LEU A 43 -10.09 -14.08 -7.93
CA LEU A 43 -8.70 -13.72 -8.17
C LEU A 43 -8.12 -14.49 -9.37
N ALA A 44 -8.46 -15.76 -9.54
CA ALA A 44 -7.96 -16.56 -10.67
C ALA A 44 -8.43 -16.03 -12.04
N ASP A 45 -9.58 -15.37 -12.07
CA ASP A 45 -10.21 -14.81 -13.27
C ASP A 45 -9.72 -13.39 -13.55
N GLY A 46 -9.39 -12.62 -12.51
CA GLY A 46 -8.93 -11.23 -12.63
C GLY A 46 -7.44 -11.01 -12.42
N ALA A 47 -6.64 -12.08 -12.26
CA ALA A 47 -5.20 -11.98 -12.07
C ALA A 47 -4.42 -11.83 -13.38
N GLU A 48 -5.03 -12.14 -14.52
CA GLU A 48 -4.43 -11.96 -15.84
C GLU A 48 -4.26 -10.46 -16.12
N SER A 49 -3.09 -10.08 -16.65
CA SER A 49 -2.81 -8.70 -17.04
C SER A 49 -3.41 -8.40 -18.42
N ALA A 50 -3.62 -7.12 -18.72
CA ALA A 50 -3.97 -6.66 -20.07
C ALA A 50 -2.92 -7.07 -21.13
N TYR A 51 -1.66 -7.25 -20.73
CA TYR A 51 -0.55 -7.65 -21.58
C TYR A 51 -0.16 -9.12 -21.34
N GLU A 52 -0.06 -9.93 -22.41
CA GLU A 52 0.19 -11.38 -22.33
C GLU A 52 1.58 -11.73 -21.77
N GLU A 53 2.55 -10.83 -21.96
CA GLU A 53 3.92 -10.96 -21.46
C GLU A 53 4.03 -10.75 -19.94
N GLU A 54 3.06 -10.06 -19.36
CA GLU A 54 3.05 -9.77 -17.94
C GLU A 54 2.53 -10.99 -17.16
N PRO A 55 3.20 -11.37 -16.06
CA PRO A 55 2.79 -12.53 -15.29
C PRO A 55 1.47 -12.31 -14.53
N GLY A 56 0.99 -11.08 -14.41
CA GLY A 56 -0.21 -10.73 -13.67
C GLY A 56 0.00 -10.79 -12.16
N ILE A 57 -1.07 -11.14 -11.44
CA ILE A 57 -1.05 -11.32 -9.98
C ILE A 57 -0.74 -12.79 -9.65
N LYS A 58 0.41 -13.05 -9.04
CA LYS A 58 0.86 -14.39 -8.69
C LYS A 58 1.06 -14.57 -7.19
N PHE A 59 0.60 -15.72 -6.70
CA PHE A 59 0.88 -16.17 -5.35
C PHE A 59 1.74 -17.43 -5.38
N ASP A 60 2.94 -17.34 -4.82
CA ASP A 60 3.79 -18.49 -4.55
C ASP A 60 3.67 -18.89 -3.06
N ALA A 61 3.07 -20.04 -2.80
CA ALA A 61 2.89 -20.54 -1.44
C ALA A 61 4.17 -21.12 -0.82
N GLN A 62 5.15 -21.54 -1.64
CA GLN A 62 6.43 -22.08 -1.17
C GLN A 62 7.36 -20.96 -0.74
N GLU A 63 7.49 -19.94 -1.60
CA GLU A 63 8.29 -18.74 -1.32
C GLU A 63 7.53 -17.73 -0.42
N ARG A 64 6.22 -17.94 -0.23
CA ARG A 64 5.31 -17.04 0.51
C ARG A 64 5.37 -15.63 -0.05
N LEU A 65 5.25 -15.52 -1.37
CA LEU A 65 5.39 -14.27 -2.09
C LEU A 65 4.12 -13.97 -2.88
N LEU A 66 3.59 -12.77 -2.71
CA LEU A 66 2.64 -12.18 -3.65
C LEU A 66 3.42 -11.27 -4.60
N THR A 67 3.44 -11.60 -5.88
CA THR A 67 4.01 -10.76 -6.93
C THR A 67 2.88 -10.15 -7.75
N MET A 68 2.93 -8.84 -7.93
CA MET A 68 2.06 -8.09 -8.82
C MET A 68 2.93 -7.54 -9.94
N CYS A 69 2.64 -7.97 -11.17
CA CYS A 69 3.02 -7.27 -12.39
C CYS A 69 1.80 -7.31 -13.29
N TRP A 70 0.89 -6.37 -13.03
CA TRP A 70 -0.49 -6.44 -13.47
C TRP A 70 -0.97 -5.10 -14.01
N THR A 71 -1.51 -5.13 -15.22
CA THR A 71 -2.04 -3.98 -15.94
C THR A 71 -3.53 -4.12 -16.14
N VAL A 72 -4.26 -3.04 -15.86
CA VAL A 72 -5.73 -2.96 -16.00
C VAL A 72 -6.15 -1.61 -16.55
N ALA A 73 -7.19 -1.62 -17.38
CA ALA A 73 -7.86 -0.38 -17.79
C ALA A 73 -8.74 0.15 -16.65
N GLY A 74 -8.67 1.44 -16.35
CA GLY A 74 -9.43 2.02 -15.25
C GLY A 74 -9.53 3.55 -15.27
N ASP A 75 -10.03 4.08 -14.17
CA ASP A 75 -10.23 5.51 -13.92
C ASP A 75 -9.61 5.91 -12.58
N LEU A 76 -9.68 7.19 -12.21
CA LEU A 76 -9.09 7.73 -10.99
C LEU A 76 -9.65 7.08 -9.71
N ASP A 77 -10.87 6.53 -9.77
CA ASP A 77 -11.53 5.85 -8.66
C ASP A 77 -10.86 4.52 -8.26
N PHE A 78 -9.97 3.99 -9.11
CA PHE A 78 -9.13 2.84 -8.78
C PHE A 78 -8.25 3.09 -7.54
N ARG A 79 -7.91 4.35 -7.23
CA ARG A 79 -7.18 4.73 -6.01
C ARG A 79 -7.88 4.24 -4.73
N GLN A 80 -9.20 4.25 -4.70
CA GLN A 80 -9.95 3.73 -3.54
C GLN A 80 -9.76 2.21 -3.41
N GLN A 81 -9.66 1.48 -4.53
CA GLN A 81 -9.44 0.03 -4.51
C GLN A 81 -8.03 -0.31 -4.01
N LEU A 82 -7.04 0.53 -4.36
CA LEU A 82 -5.68 0.41 -3.87
C LEU A 82 -5.60 0.64 -2.35
N ASP A 83 -6.31 1.64 -1.81
CA ASP A 83 -6.38 1.88 -0.36
C ASP A 83 -6.96 0.65 0.37
N ASP A 84 -8.08 0.11 -0.12
CA ASP A 84 -8.74 -1.06 0.47
C ASP A 84 -7.84 -2.31 0.40
N MET A 85 -7.15 -2.51 -0.73
CA MET A 85 -6.15 -3.56 -0.90
C MET A 85 -5.01 -3.40 0.11
N CYS A 86 -4.42 -2.22 0.24
CA CYS A 86 -3.32 -1.97 1.17
C CYS A 86 -3.73 -2.26 2.61
N MET A 87 -4.93 -1.83 3.02
CA MET A 87 -5.46 -2.14 4.35
C MET A 87 -5.59 -3.64 4.60
N ALA A 88 -6.06 -4.40 3.61
CA ALA A 88 -6.20 -5.84 3.72
C ALA A 88 -4.85 -6.58 3.71
N LEU A 89 -3.88 -6.13 2.91
CA LEU A 89 -2.56 -6.75 2.82
C LEU A 89 -1.71 -6.57 4.07
N ASN A 90 -1.91 -5.50 4.86
CA ASN A 90 -1.16 -5.28 6.11
C ASN A 90 -1.19 -6.47 7.07
N ASP A 91 -2.34 -7.14 7.19
CA ASP A 91 -2.48 -8.30 8.08
C ASP A 91 -1.83 -9.58 7.53
N LEU A 92 -1.63 -9.65 6.22
CA LEU A 92 -1.04 -10.80 5.53
C LEU A 92 0.47 -10.65 5.33
N ALA A 93 0.99 -9.43 5.27
CA ALA A 93 2.40 -9.14 5.03
C ALA A 93 3.30 -9.59 6.20
N GLU A 94 4.43 -10.23 5.89
CA GLU A 94 5.46 -10.63 6.85
C GLU A 94 6.35 -9.45 7.26
N GLU A 95 6.67 -8.59 6.29
CA GLU A 95 7.48 -7.39 6.46
C GLU A 95 6.93 -6.21 5.63
N GLY A 96 7.61 -5.06 5.67
CA GLY A 96 7.23 -3.90 4.87
C GLY A 96 7.54 -4.13 3.40
N ALA A 97 6.60 -3.79 2.52
CA ALA A 97 6.76 -3.89 1.07
C ALA A 97 6.25 -2.63 0.38
N ALA A 98 6.86 -2.30 -0.76
CA ALA A 98 6.41 -1.22 -1.63
C ALA A 98 5.64 -1.78 -2.82
N ILE A 99 4.63 -1.03 -3.24
CA ILE A 99 3.84 -1.29 -4.43
C ILE A 99 3.84 0.00 -5.24
N GLU A 100 4.41 -0.08 -6.43
CA GLU A 100 4.46 0.96 -7.45
C GLU A 100 3.18 0.91 -8.27
N VAL A 101 2.53 2.06 -8.43
CA VAL A 101 1.36 2.18 -9.29
C VAL A 101 1.52 3.36 -10.24
N THR A 102 1.37 3.10 -11.53
CA THR A 102 1.39 4.13 -12.57
C THR A 102 0.06 4.17 -13.29
N PHE A 103 -0.50 5.36 -13.46
CA PHE A 103 -1.66 5.64 -14.31
C PHE A 103 -1.11 6.29 -15.58
N TYR A 104 -1.25 5.64 -16.73
CA TYR A 104 -0.93 6.21 -18.03
C TYR A 104 -2.19 6.70 -18.71
N ASP A 105 -2.18 7.93 -19.21
CA ASP A 105 -3.30 8.51 -19.95
C ASP A 105 -3.46 7.82 -21.32
N ALA A 106 -4.47 6.96 -21.43
CA ALA A 106 -4.70 6.17 -22.64
C ALA A 106 -5.20 7.01 -23.82
N GLU A 107 -5.64 8.24 -23.56
CA GLU A 107 -6.15 9.17 -24.59
C GLU A 107 -5.09 10.18 -25.05
N PHE A 108 -3.96 10.29 -24.36
CA PHE A 108 -2.93 11.26 -24.68
C PHE A 108 -1.99 10.71 -25.77
N ASP A 109 -1.92 11.43 -26.90
CA ASP A 109 -0.98 11.17 -27.98
C ASP A 109 -0.02 12.36 -28.12
N GLU A 110 1.25 12.16 -27.77
CA GLU A 110 2.29 13.20 -27.82
C GLU A 110 2.48 13.77 -29.25
N GLU A 111 2.20 13.00 -30.30
CA GLU A 111 2.33 13.46 -31.69
C GLU A 111 1.14 14.33 -32.14
N GLU A 112 -0.03 14.13 -31.55
CA GLU A 112 -1.27 14.84 -31.92
C GLU A 112 -1.69 15.95 -30.92
N ALA A 113 -1.13 15.95 -29.72
CA ALA A 113 -1.47 16.89 -28.65
C ALA A 113 -1.05 18.35 -28.96
N ASP A 114 -1.77 19.31 -28.38
CA ASP A 114 -1.34 20.71 -28.40
C ASP A 114 -0.02 20.86 -27.62
N PRO A 115 0.95 21.68 -28.05
CA PRO A 115 2.19 21.91 -27.30
C PRO A 115 2.03 22.39 -25.85
N GLU A 116 0.86 22.93 -25.48
CA GLU A 116 0.53 23.33 -24.10
C GLU A 116 -0.21 22.25 -23.30
N GLU A 117 -0.60 21.13 -23.92
CA GLU A 117 -1.26 20.00 -23.28
C GLU A 117 -0.23 19.02 -22.71
N GLU A 118 -0.42 18.59 -21.47
CA GLU A 118 0.44 17.62 -20.78
C GLU A 118 -0.36 16.35 -20.49
N SER A 119 0.32 15.20 -20.52
CA SER A 119 -0.29 13.93 -20.13
C SER A 119 -0.83 13.97 -18.70
N ARG A 120 -1.96 13.30 -18.46
CA ARG A 120 -2.54 13.11 -17.12
C ARG A 120 -1.86 11.97 -16.33
N ASP A 121 -0.70 11.51 -16.78
CA ASP A 121 0.07 10.45 -16.12
C ASP A 121 0.27 10.76 -14.63
N ASP A 122 0.11 9.75 -13.78
CA ASP A 122 0.34 9.87 -12.33
C ASP A 122 1.04 8.63 -11.78
N PHE A 123 1.86 8.83 -10.76
CA PHE A 123 2.64 7.77 -10.11
C PHE A 123 2.46 7.81 -8.60
N LEU A 124 2.18 6.64 -8.03
CA LEU A 124 1.93 6.46 -6.60
C LEU A 124 2.85 5.36 -6.06
N MET A 125 3.48 5.65 -4.93
CA MET A 125 4.16 4.65 -4.11
C MET A 125 3.28 4.31 -2.90
N LEU A 126 2.81 3.07 -2.87
CA LEU A 126 2.05 2.52 -1.76
C LEU A 126 2.96 1.63 -0.90
N PHE A 127 2.68 1.60 0.40
CA PHE A 127 3.44 0.79 1.33
C PHE A 127 2.51 -0.03 2.20
N VAL A 128 2.77 -1.33 2.28
CA VAL A 128 2.04 -2.27 3.12
C VAL A 128 2.98 -2.91 4.12
N GLY A 129 2.46 -3.33 5.26
CA GLY A 129 3.26 -4.06 6.22
C GLY A 129 2.52 -4.39 7.52
N PRO A 130 3.07 -5.32 8.31
CA PRO A 130 2.44 -5.84 9.52
C PRO A 130 2.24 -4.80 10.63
N THR A 131 3.05 -3.74 10.61
CA THR A 131 3.02 -2.66 11.59
C THR A 131 3.44 -1.34 10.93
N PRO A 132 3.08 -0.18 11.50
CA PRO A 132 3.59 1.10 11.02
C PRO A 132 5.12 1.18 11.02
N ALA A 133 5.79 0.51 11.98
CA ALA A 133 7.25 0.45 12.04
C ALA A 133 7.85 -0.25 10.83
N ALA A 134 7.25 -1.37 10.40
CA ALA A 134 7.70 -2.12 9.21
C ALA A 134 7.51 -1.31 7.93
N ILE A 135 6.39 -0.59 7.80
CA ILE A 135 6.15 0.33 6.67
C ILE A 135 7.19 1.45 6.64
N MET A 136 7.46 2.08 7.78
CA MET A 136 8.47 3.14 7.86
C MET A 136 9.88 2.63 7.54
N GLN A 137 10.20 1.39 7.89
CA GLN A 137 11.49 0.78 7.58
C GLN A 137 11.68 0.65 6.06
N VAL A 138 10.70 0.08 5.33
CA VAL A 138 10.82 -0.05 3.87
C VAL A 138 10.83 1.32 3.17
N GLN A 139 10.08 2.30 3.66
CA GLN A 139 10.14 3.69 3.17
C GLN A 139 11.53 4.31 3.34
N ARG A 140 12.17 4.06 4.49
CA ARG A 140 13.54 4.52 4.74
C ARG A 140 14.51 3.83 3.79
N ASP A 141 14.44 2.51 3.70
CA ASP A 141 15.40 1.72 2.93
C ASP A 141 15.35 2.07 1.45
N LEU A 142 14.17 2.29 0.89
CA LEU A 142 14.00 2.79 -0.47
C LEU A 142 14.59 4.19 -0.65
N LEU A 143 14.29 5.14 0.24
CA LEU A 143 14.87 6.49 0.14
C LEU A 143 16.40 6.45 0.23
N VAL A 144 16.95 5.65 1.13
CA VAL A 144 18.41 5.48 1.27
C VAL A 144 18.97 4.92 -0.03
N GLN A 145 18.38 3.85 -0.57
CA GLN A 145 18.80 3.25 -1.83
C GLN A 145 18.76 4.25 -2.98
N ASP A 146 17.68 5.01 -3.13
CA ASP A 146 17.52 5.97 -4.23
C ASP A 146 18.55 7.11 -4.14
N VAL A 147 18.75 7.67 -2.94
CA VAL A 147 19.73 8.74 -2.72
C VAL A 147 21.15 8.22 -2.96
N VAL A 148 21.48 7.03 -2.45
CA VAL A 148 22.80 6.42 -2.68
C VAL A 148 23.02 6.18 -4.17
N ASN A 149 22.08 5.53 -4.86
CA ASN A 149 22.18 5.25 -6.29
C ASN A 149 22.36 6.53 -7.13
N LEU A 150 21.67 7.61 -6.78
CA LEU A 150 21.84 8.90 -7.44
C LEU A 150 23.25 9.48 -7.23
N MET A 151 23.78 9.35 -6.02
CA MET A 151 25.05 9.95 -5.61
C MET A 151 26.29 9.11 -5.98
N GLU A 152 26.17 7.80 -6.13
CA GLU A 152 27.26 6.88 -6.50
C GLU A 152 27.89 7.20 -7.87
N ARG A 153 27.21 7.99 -8.70
CA ARG A 153 27.77 8.51 -9.95
C ARG A 153 28.89 9.53 -9.73
N HIS A 154 29.00 10.07 -8.51
CA HIS A 154 29.88 11.18 -8.16
C HIS A 154 30.78 10.90 -6.93
N PHE A 155 30.38 9.98 -6.06
CA PHE A 155 31.04 9.68 -4.79
C PHE A 155 31.14 8.17 -4.60
N ASP A 156 32.13 7.71 -3.83
CA ASP A 156 32.19 6.30 -3.41
C ASP A 156 31.13 6.03 -2.33
N ALA A 157 30.58 4.81 -2.28
CA ALA A 157 29.56 4.43 -1.30
C ALA A 157 30.00 4.71 0.16
N SER A 158 31.28 4.55 0.49
CA SER A 158 31.83 4.83 1.83
C SER A 158 31.83 6.33 2.20
N GLU A 159 31.73 7.22 1.21
CA GLU A 159 31.62 8.67 1.46
C GLU A 159 30.17 9.08 1.79
N LEU A 160 29.20 8.21 1.52
CA LEU A 160 27.77 8.48 1.66
C LEU A 160 27.20 8.11 3.03
N ASP A 161 27.99 7.50 3.92
CA ASP A 161 27.57 7.13 5.29
C ASP A 161 26.96 8.31 6.06
N GLY A 162 27.51 9.51 5.89
CA GLY A 162 27.00 10.73 6.52
C GLY A 162 25.63 11.15 5.99
N VAL A 163 25.33 10.90 4.71
CA VAL A 163 24.03 11.18 4.09
C VAL A 163 22.99 10.19 4.60
N VAL A 164 23.34 8.90 4.63
CA VAL A 164 22.48 7.84 5.19
C VAL A 164 22.14 8.14 6.65
N ALA A 165 23.12 8.56 7.46
CA ALA A 165 22.90 8.91 8.86
C ALA A 165 21.92 10.09 9.05
N GLU A 166 21.90 11.08 8.16
CA GLU A 166 20.92 12.17 8.22
C GLU A 166 19.51 11.70 7.82
N ILE A 167 19.39 10.78 6.86
CA ILE A 167 18.10 10.14 6.53
C ILE A 167 17.58 9.38 7.75
N ASP A 168 18.44 8.60 8.41
CA ASP A 168 18.10 7.81 9.60
C ASP A 168 17.55 8.66 10.73
N LYS A 169 18.16 9.82 10.93
CA LYS A 169 17.72 10.79 11.91
C LYS A 169 16.32 11.32 11.59
N LEU A 170 16.04 11.69 10.34
CA LEU A 170 14.70 12.15 9.92
C LEU A 170 13.62 11.07 10.14
N PHE A 171 13.93 9.81 9.82
CA PHE A 171 12.99 8.70 10.03
C PHE A 171 12.81 8.38 11.52
N SER A 172 13.87 8.45 12.32
CA SER A 172 13.79 8.30 13.78
C SER A 172 12.88 9.36 14.41
N GLU A 173 13.05 10.63 14.03
CA GLU A 173 12.19 11.73 14.49
C GLU A 173 10.72 11.55 14.07
N ARG A 174 10.46 11.03 12.87
CA ARG A 174 9.10 10.69 12.42
C ARG A 174 8.52 9.54 13.23
N PHE A 175 9.32 8.53 13.53
CA PHE A 175 8.88 7.36 14.31
C PHE A 175 8.49 7.77 15.73
N ASP A 176 9.31 8.59 16.39
CA ASP A 176 9.04 9.10 17.73
C ASP A 176 7.73 9.90 17.78
N LYS A 177 7.47 10.73 16.76
CA LYS A 177 6.22 11.50 16.62
C LYS A 177 5.01 10.57 16.45
N LEU A 178 5.16 9.51 15.65
CA LEU A 178 4.10 8.52 15.42
C LEU A 178 3.78 7.71 16.68
N VAL A 179 4.79 7.24 17.39
CA VAL A 179 4.60 6.52 18.67
C VAL A 179 3.92 7.42 19.69
N SER A 180 4.40 8.67 19.81
CA SER A 180 3.81 9.64 20.73
C SER A 180 2.33 9.89 20.44
N SER A 181 1.95 10.03 19.16
CA SER A 181 0.55 10.26 18.78
C SER A 181 -0.36 9.05 19.05
N LEU A 182 0.14 7.83 18.82
CA LEU A 182 -0.56 6.58 19.16
C LEU A 182 -0.74 6.39 20.66
N GLU A 183 0.23 6.82 21.48
CA GLU A 183 0.12 6.79 22.94
C GLU A 183 -0.86 7.84 23.48
N LEU A 184 -0.87 9.04 22.89
CA LEU A 184 -1.85 10.10 23.18
C LEU A 184 -3.29 9.68 22.84
N GLY A 185 -3.48 8.84 21.81
CA GLY A 185 -4.78 8.32 21.39
C GLY A 185 -5.35 7.17 22.24
N LYS A 186 -4.54 6.58 23.15
CA LYS A 186 -5.04 5.51 24.03
C LYS A 186 -5.95 6.12 25.12
N PRO A 187 -7.23 5.72 25.22
CA PRO A 187 -8.06 6.13 26.36
C PRO A 187 -7.37 5.68 27.66
N PRO A 188 -7.44 6.47 28.75
CA PRO A 188 -6.73 6.14 29.98
C PRO A 188 -7.06 4.71 30.38
N ARG A 189 -6.03 3.85 30.48
CA ARG A 189 -6.20 2.53 31.09
C ARG A 189 -6.72 2.77 32.49
N GLY A 190 -8.01 2.50 32.68
CA GLY A 190 -8.68 2.66 33.96
C GLY A 190 -7.86 1.96 35.03
N SER A 191 -7.25 2.76 35.89
CA SER A 191 -6.70 2.27 37.15
C SER A 191 -7.86 1.62 37.89
N GLY A 192 -7.81 0.30 38.02
CA GLY A 192 -8.68 -0.44 38.90
C GLY A 192 -8.52 0.10 40.32
N GLY A 193 -9.40 1.02 40.69
CA GLY A 193 -9.51 1.52 42.05
C GLY A 193 -10.13 0.44 42.94
N PRO A 194 -9.52 0.09 44.07
CA PRO A 194 -10.12 -0.82 45.02
C PRO A 194 -11.14 -0.07 45.89
N GLY A 195 -12.41 -0.45 45.81
CA GLY A 195 -13.39 -0.22 46.88
C GLY A 195 -14.60 0.63 46.52
N GLY A 196 -15.77 0.21 47.01
CA GLY A 196 -16.92 1.11 47.18
C GLY A 196 -18.30 0.49 46.97
N HIS A 197 -18.89 0.01 48.07
CA HIS A 197 -20.30 -0.27 48.31
C HIS A 197 -21.35 0.66 47.63
N GLY A 198 -22.52 0.08 47.31
CA GLY A 198 -23.82 0.78 47.19
C GLY A 198 -24.53 0.42 45.88
N GLY A 199 -25.59 -0.39 45.82
CA GLY A 199 -26.80 -0.32 46.64
C GLY A 199 -27.72 0.79 46.11
N GLY A 200 -28.65 0.49 45.19
CA GLY A 200 -29.62 1.52 44.79
C GLY A 200 -30.45 1.27 43.53
N ARG A 201 -31.50 0.46 43.68
CA ARG A 201 -32.84 0.57 43.06
C ARG A 201 -32.98 1.35 41.73
N ARG A 202 -33.32 0.62 40.66
CA ARG A 202 -34.07 1.17 39.50
C ARG A 202 -35.48 1.60 39.94
N PRO A 203 -35.95 2.81 39.61
CA PRO A 203 -37.37 3.07 39.47
C PRO A 203 -37.80 2.87 38.02
N ARG A 204 -38.97 2.28 37.91
CA ARG A 204 -39.72 1.98 36.69
C ARG A 204 -40.63 3.18 36.39
N HIS A 205 -40.88 3.41 35.10
CA HIS A 205 -42.07 4.01 34.47
C HIS A 205 -42.13 5.49 34.02
N LEU A 206 -42.56 5.60 32.75
CA LEU A 206 -43.58 6.47 32.13
C LEU A 206 -43.31 7.98 32.02
N HIS A 207 -43.06 8.46 30.79
CA HIS A 207 -44.10 8.85 29.82
C HIS A 207 -43.56 8.69 28.39
#